data_AF-A0A6G6YLI1-F1
#
_entry.id   AF-A0A6G6YLI1-F1
#
_cell.length_a   1.000
_cell.length_b   1.000
_cell.length_c   1.000
_cell.angle_alpha   90.00
_cell.angle_beta   90.00
_cell.angle_gamma   90.00
#
_symmetry.space_group_name_H-M   'P 1'
#
loop_
_entity.id
_entity.type
_entity.pdbx_description
1 polymer ?
#
loop_
_entity_poly.entity_id
_entity_poly.type
_entity_poly.pdbx_seq_one_letter_code
_entity_poly.pdbx_strand_id
1 'polypeptide(L)'
;MSRKVFFIADQRGAAAFEMLIVFAFLGVSLLLPLADVAAAGFRFVSAWGALRSFGQRIQYDPPPDITNWASWKSGLPTSVAGYPINNLQVLCGDAMAACSAANFASPKYYTYTTTVTVSPIILTAVLCANSCSYTLSYSERFQ
;
A
#
# COMPACT_ATOMS: atom_id res chain seq x y z
N MET A 1 36.86 -26.64 -60.39
CA MET A 1 35.72 -26.71 -59.45
C MET A 1 36.01 -25.76 -58.29
N SER A 2 35.31 -24.61 -58.21
CA SER A 2 35.50 -23.64 -57.12
C SER A 2 34.24 -23.60 -56.27
N ARG A 3 34.26 -24.24 -55.09
CA ARG A 3 33.18 -24.12 -54.10
C ARG A 3 33.27 -22.74 -53.45
N LYS A 4 32.46 -21.79 -53.92
CA LYS A 4 32.13 -20.59 -53.15
C LYS A 4 31.19 -21.02 -52.02
N VAL A 5 31.77 -21.38 -50.87
CA VAL A 5 30.98 -21.59 -49.65
C VAL A 5 30.55 -20.21 -49.17
N PHE A 6 29.27 -19.90 -49.31
CA PHE A 6 28.70 -18.63 -48.90
C PHE A 6 28.74 -18.51 -47.37
N PHE A 7 29.57 -17.60 -46.86
CA PHE A 7 29.54 -17.14 -45.45
C PHE A 7 28.15 -16.58 -45.04
N ILE A 8 27.33 -16.20 -46.01
CA ILE A 8 25.94 -15.71 -45.82
C ILE A 8 24.97 -16.83 -45.42
N ALA A 9 25.31 -18.10 -45.62
CA ALA A 9 24.43 -19.22 -45.29
C ALA A 9 24.48 -19.62 -43.80
N ASP A 10 25.44 -19.13 -43.03
CA ASP A 10 25.55 -19.46 -41.60
C ASP A 10 24.67 -18.52 -40.77
N GLN A 11 23.35 -18.76 -40.80
CA GLN A 11 22.36 -18.05 -40.01
C GLN A 11 22.45 -18.34 -38.50
N ARG A 12 23.36 -19.22 -38.07
CA ARG A 12 23.52 -19.61 -36.66
C ARG A 12 23.91 -18.42 -35.77
N GLY A 13 24.70 -17.48 -36.28
CA GLY A 13 25.06 -16.25 -35.58
C GLY A 13 23.89 -15.27 -35.44
N ALA A 14 23.06 -15.15 -36.48
CA ALA A 14 21.85 -14.33 -36.44
C ALA A 14 20.80 -14.94 -35.49
N ALA A 15 20.58 -16.26 -35.57
CA ALA A 15 19.68 -16.99 -34.67
C ALA A 15 20.12 -16.91 -33.21
N ALA A 16 21.43 -16.93 -32.92
CA ALA A 16 21.94 -16.74 -31.56
C ALA A 16 21.65 -15.33 -31.02
N PHE A 17 21.79 -14.30 -31.87
CA PHE A 17 21.43 -12.93 -31.49
C PHE A 17 19.92 -12.73 -31.31
N GLU A 18 19.10 -13.30 -32.19
CA GLU A 18 17.65 -13.28 -32.05
C GLU A 18 17.20 -13.97 -30.76
N MET A 19 17.79 -15.12 -30.41
CA MET A 19 17.48 -15.82 -29.16
C MET A 19 17.83 -15.00 -27.93
N LEU A 20 18.94 -14.24 -27.94
CA LEU A 20 19.26 -13.33 -26.83
C LEU A 20 18.22 -12.21 -26.68
N ILE A 21 17.77 -11.62 -27.79
CA ILE A 21 16.75 -10.56 -27.79
C ILE A 21 15.41 -11.11 -27.30
N VAL A 22 14.98 -12.26 -27.80
CA VAL A 22 13.73 -12.91 -27.39
C VAL A 22 13.77 -13.26 -25.91
N PHE A 23 14.88 -13.84 -25.43
CA PHE A 23 15.00 -14.21 -24.01
C PHE A 23 15.04 -12.98 -23.11
N ALA A 24 15.73 -11.91 -23.52
CA ALA A 24 15.71 -10.64 -22.80
C ALA A 24 14.30 -10.05 -22.76
N PHE A 25 13.57 -10.05 -23.88
CA PHE A 25 12.19 -9.59 -23.94
C PHE A 25 11.26 -10.41 -23.04
N LEU A 26 11.40 -11.73 -23.05
CA LEU A 26 10.61 -12.64 -22.20
C LEU A 26 10.93 -12.44 -20.72
N GLY A 27 12.20 -12.30 -20.37
CA GLY A 27 12.64 -12.00 -19.01
C GLY A 27 12.11 -10.65 -18.52
N VAL A 28 12.24 -9.59 -19.31
CA VAL A 28 11.80 -8.24 -18.94
C VAL A 28 10.27 -8.16 -18.85
N SER A 29 9.56 -8.72 -19.83
CA SER A 29 8.10 -8.69 -19.86
C SER A 29 7.43 -9.53 -18.76
N LEU A 30 8.13 -10.51 -18.18
CA LEU A 30 7.62 -11.30 -17.07
C LEU A 30 8.08 -10.76 -15.71
N LEU A 31 9.39 -10.52 -15.54
CA LEU A 31 9.98 -10.21 -14.25
C LEU A 31 9.67 -8.78 -13.78
N LEU A 32 9.66 -7.79 -14.68
CA LEU A 32 9.39 -6.41 -14.28
C LEU A 32 7.94 -6.19 -13.83
N PRO A 33 6.90 -6.67 -14.55
CA PRO A 33 5.53 -6.59 -14.04
C PRO A 33 5.33 -7.34 -12.73
N LEU A 34 5.98 -8.50 -12.57
CA LEU A 34 5.90 -9.26 -11.32
C LEU A 34 6.52 -8.49 -10.15
N ALA A 35 7.66 -7.83 -10.37
CA ALA A 35 8.30 -6.97 -9.38
C ALA A 35 7.40 -5.79 -8.98
N ASP A 36 6.71 -5.17 -9.94
CA ASP A 36 5.75 -4.09 -9.66
C ASP A 36 4.61 -4.56 -8.74
N VAL A 37 4.00 -5.72 -9.04
CA VAL A 37 2.93 -6.28 -8.21
C VAL A 37 3.44 -6.65 -6.82
N ALA A 38 4.63 -7.26 -6.73
CA ALA A 38 5.23 -7.62 -5.46
C ALA A 38 5.51 -6.37 -4.60
N ALA A 39 6.11 -5.33 -5.19
CA ALA A 39 6.38 -4.07 -4.50
C ALA A 39 5.10 -3.39 -4.01
N ALA A 40 4.04 -3.38 -4.84
CA ALA A 40 2.73 -2.88 -4.46
C ALA A 40 2.14 -3.68 -3.28
N GLY A 41 2.20 -5.01 -3.35
CA GLY A 41 1.73 -5.92 -2.31
C GLY A 41 2.46 -5.72 -0.98
N PHE A 42 3.79 -5.62 -0.99
CA PHE A 42 4.57 -5.35 0.21
C PHE A 42 4.21 -4.01 0.83
N ARG A 43 4.03 -2.94 0.04
CA ARG A 43 3.59 -1.63 0.53
C ARG A 43 2.20 -1.69 1.17
N PHE A 44 1.28 -2.45 0.57
CA PHE A 44 -0.07 -2.64 1.12
C PHE A 44 -0.05 -3.37 2.46
N VAL A 45 0.65 -4.50 2.54
CA VAL A 45 0.71 -5.32 3.77
C VAL A 45 1.41 -4.57 4.91
N SER A 46 2.50 -3.86 4.61
CA SER A 46 3.21 -3.05 5.61
C SER A 46 2.37 -1.89 6.13
N ALA A 47 1.63 -1.20 5.26
CA ALA A 47 0.69 -0.17 5.67
C ALA A 47 -0.44 -0.73 6.55
N TRP A 48 -0.99 -1.90 6.19
CA TRP A 48 -1.99 -2.56 7.01
C TRP A 48 -1.44 -2.99 8.38
N GLY A 49 -0.19 -3.46 8.43
CA GLY A 49 0.53 -3.73 9.67
C GLY A 49 0.69 -2.48 10.54
N ALA A 50 1.01 -1.33 9.93
CA ALA A 50 1.12 -0.05 10.62
C ALA A 50 -0.23 0.45 11.17
N LEU A 51 -1.33 0.26 10.42
CA LEU A 51 -2.68 0.55 10.92
C LEU A 51 -3.01 -0.30 12.14
N ARG A 52 -2.73 -1.61 12.10
CA ARG A 52 -3.03 -2.53 13.20
C ARG A 52 -2.18 -2.23 14.44
N SER A 53 -0.90 -1.90 14.28
CA SER A 53 -0.04 -1.55 15.41
C SER A 53 -0.47 -0.24 16.07
N PHE A 54 -0.97 0.73 15.29
CA PHE A 54 -1.60 1.93 15.84
C PHE A 54 -2.89 1.58 16.63
N GLY A 55 -3.71 0.67 16.13
CA GLY A 55 -4.91 0.19 16.82
C GLY A 55 -4.59 -0.49 18.14
N GLN A 56 -3.57 -1.35 18.17
CA GLN A 56 -3.06 -1.94 19.41
C GLN A 56 -2.58 -0.87 20.39
N ARG A 57 -1.89 0.17 19.91
CA ARG A 57 -1.48 1.27 20.79
C ARG A 57 -2.68 2.00 21.41
N ILE A 58 -3.73 2.25 20.64
CA ILE A 58 -4.98 2.83 21.16
C ILE A 58 -5.60 1.94 22.25
N GLN A 59 -5.53 0.61 22.11
CA GLN A 59 -6.06 -0.33 23.10
C GLN A 59 -5.25 -0.33 24.41
N TYR A 60 -3.92 -0.22 24.33
CA TYR A 60 -3.05 -0.26 25.51
C TYR A 60 -2.83 1.10 26.19
N ASP A 61 -3.13 2.19 25.48
CA ASP A 61 -3.01 3.57 25.97
C ASP A 61 -4.38 4.28 25.83
N PRO A 62 -5.43 3.83 26.55
CA PRO A 62 -6.75 4.42 26.46
C PRO A 62 -6.77 5.83 27.04
N PRO A 63 -7.74 6.67 26.64
CA PRO A 63 -7.89 8.00 27.22
C PRO A 63 -8.04 7.91 28.74
N PRO A 64 -7.26 8.69 29.52
CA PRO A 64 -7.32 8.65 30.99
C PRO A 64 -8.67 9.16 31.53
N ASP A 65 -9.40 9.93 30.72
CA ASP A 65 -10.75 10.38 30.97
C ASP A 65 -11.59 10.20 29.70
N ILE A 66 -12.64 9.37 29.79
CA ILE A 66 -13.58 9.09 28.69
C ILE A 66 -14.35 10.33 28.24
N THR A 67 -14.43 11.37 29.08
CA THR A 67 -15.08 12.64 28.74
C THR A 67 -14.14 13.60 27.99
N ASN A 68 -12.82 13.40 28.07
CA ASN A 68 -11.81 14.22 27.40
C ASN A 68 -10.97 13.43 26.39
N TRP A 69 -11.66 12.77 25.46
CA TRP A 69 -11.04 12.03 24.35
C TRP A 69 -10.26 12.95 23.37
N ALA A 70 -10.56 14.25 23.33
CA ALA A 70 -9.94 15.19 22.40
C ALA A 70 -8.46 15.43 22.72
N SER A 71 -8.10 15.59 24.00
CA SER A 71 -6.70 15.78 24.43
C SER A 71 -5.87 14.51 24.26
N TRP A 72 -6.49 13.34 24.50
CA TRP A 72 -5.88 12.05 24.22
C TRP A 72 -5.60 11.88 22.72
N LYS A 73 -6.60 12.19 21.89
CA LYS A 73 -6.49 12.13 20.43
C LYS A 73 -5.34 13.00 19.91
N SER A 74 -5.14 14.19 20.46
CA SER A 74 -4.04 15.09 20.05
C SER A 74 -2.66 14.61 20.52
N GLY A 75 -2.59 13.74 21.53
CA GLY A 75 -1.35 13.12 21.98
C GLY A 75 -0.92 11.88 21.17
N LEU A 76 -1.80 11.36 20.30
CA LEU A 76 -1.49 10.22 19.46
C LEU A 76 -0.53 10.60 18.32
N PRO A 77 0.36 9.68 17.91
CA PRO A 77 1.26 9.92 16.80
C PRO A 77 0.48 10.05 15.50
N THR A 78 0.87 11.01 14.66
CA THR A 78 0.29 11.25 13.33
C THR A 78 0.89 10.34 12.25
N SER A 79 1.90 9.53 12.60
CA SER A 79 2.51 8.55 11.69
C SER A 79 3.02 7.32 12.45
N VAL A 80 2.90 6.15 11.84
CA VAL A 80 3.43 4.89 12.37
C VAL A 80 4.20 4.17 11.27
N ALA A 81 5.44 3.75 11.57
CA ALA A 81 6.32 3.07 10.61
C ALA A 81 6.48 3.82 9.26
N GLY A 82 6.44 5.16 9.29
CA GLY A 82 6.52 6.00 8.09
C GLY A 82 5.21 6.18 7.33
N TYR A 83 4.12 5.56 7.77
CA TYR A 83 2.78 5.73 7.20
C TYR A 83 2.00 6.81 7.96
N PRO A 84 1.45 7.82 7.27
CA PRO A 84 0.63 8.84 7.92
C PRO A 84 -0.70 8.25 8.37
N ILE A 85 -1.12 8.59 9.58
CA ILE A 85 -2.45 8.28 10.11
C ILE A 85 -3.32 9.53 9.97
N ASN A 86 -4.32 9.43 9.11
CA ASN A 86 -5.19 10.51 8.72
C ASN A 86 -6.61 10.27 9.23
N ASN A 87 -7.37 11.37 9.37
CA ASN A 87 -8.79 11.37 9.68
C ASN A 87 -9.16 10.44 10.86
N LEU A 88 -8.37 10.46 11.93
CA LEU A 88 -8.72 9.75 13.16
C LEU A 88 -10.04 10.32 13.68
N GLN A 89 -11.05 9.48 13.83
CA GLN A 89 -12.36 9.82 14.36
C GLN A 89 -12.73 8.84 15.47
N VAL A 90 -13.25 9.37 16.56
CA VAL A 90 -13.83 8.58 17.65
C VAL A 90 -15.34 8.65 17.45
N LEU A 91 -16.01 7.50 17.50
CA LEU A 91 -17.45 7.38 17.33
C LEU A 91 -18.10 7.09 18.68
N CYS A 92 -19.12 7.88 19.02
CA CYS A 92 -19.80 7.89 20.31
C CYS A 92 -21.26 7.43 20.16
N GLY A 93 -21.72 6.62 21.12
CA GLY A 93 -23.11 6.15 21.20
C GLY A 93 -23.49 5.06 20.19
N ASP A 94 -24.77 4.68 20.19
CA ASP A 94 -25.32 3.63 19.32
C ASP A 94 -25.55 4.08 17.86
N ALA A 95 -25.64 5.40 17.65
CA ALA A 95 -25.83 5.99 16.33
C ALA A 95 -24.53 6.04 15.49
N MET A 96 -23.39 5.57 16.03
CA MET A 96 -22.08 5.58 15.35
C MET A 96 -21.71 6.97 14.81
N ALA A 97 -22.08 8.04 15.53
CA ALA A 97 -21.77 9.40 15.14
C ALA A 97 -20.43 9.84 15.74
N ALA A 98 -19.73 10.75 15.06
CA ALA A 98 -18.48 11.31 15.58
C ALA A 98 -18.71 11.96 16.96
N CYS A 99 -17.83 11.64 17.90
CA CYS A 99 -17.78 12.30 19.20
C CYS A 99 -17.52 13.78 18.98
N SER A 100 -18.27 14.63 19.68
CA SER A 100 -18.15 16.09 19.58
C SER A 100 -18.65 16.74 20.85
N ALA A 101 -18.49 18.06 20.98
CA ALA A 101 -19.10 18.84 22.06
C ALA A 101 -20.65 18.83 22.03
N ALA A 102 -21.28 18.24 21.01
CA ALA A 102 -22.72 18.02 20.95
C ALA A 102 -23.10 16.54 21.15
N ASN A 103 -22.12 15.62 21.14
CA ASN A 103 -22.31 14.18 21.31
C ASN A 103 -21.27 13.62 22.30
N PHE A 104 -21.67 13.58 23.57
CA PHE A 104 -20.87 13.10 24.71
C PHE A 104 -21.22 11.67 25.14
N ALA A 105 -21.91 10.89 24.28
CA ALA A 105 -22.14 9.49 24.58
C ALA A 105 -20.80 8.74 24.75
N SER A 106 -20.78 7.61 25.45
CA SER A 106 -19.54 6.85 25.64
C SER A 106 -18.90 6.48 24.29
N PRO A 107 -17.58 6.66 24.12
CA PRO A 107 -16.88 6.24 22.92
C PRO A 107 -16.98 4.71 22.76
N LYS A 108 -17.32 4.25 21.55
CA LYS A 108 -17.51 2.81 21.25
C LYS A 108 -16.58 2.32 20.16
N TYR A 109 -16.29 3.15 19.16
CA TYR A 109 -15.44 2.79 18.02
C TYR A 109 -14.47 3.92 17.71
N TYR A 110 -13.38 3.57 17.05
CA TYR A 110 -12.47 4.52 16.45
C TYR A 110 -12.20 4.11 15.00
N THR A 111 -12.07 5.10 14.13
CA THR A 111 -11.79 4.93 12.72
C THR A 111 -10.67 5.86 12.29
N TYR A 112 -9.83 5.40 11.38
CA TYR A 112 -8.76 6.21 10.82
C TYR A 112 -8.36 5.64 9.47
N THR A 113 -7.61 6.43 8.72
CA THR A 113 -7.14 6.03 7.40
C THR A 113 -5.63 6.20 7.29
N THR A 114 -5.02 5.45 6.38
CA THR A 114 -3.66 5.73 5.92
C THR A 114 -3.63 5.77 4.40
N THR A 115 -2.70 6.52 3.85
CA THR A 115 -2.51 6.65 2.41
C THR A 115 -1.20 6.00 2.01
N VAL A 116 -1.26 5.12 1.02
CA VAL A 116 -0.12 4.40 0.47
C VAL A 116 0.06 4.81 -0.98
N THR A 117 1.23 5.33 -1.32
CA THR A 117 1.57 5.65 -2.71
C THR A 117 2.43 4.55 -3.29
N VAL A 118 2.12 4.14 -4.51
CA VAL A 118 2.87 3.13 -5.29
C VAL A 118 3.49 3.81 -6.49
N SER A 119 4.65 3.35 -6.96
CA SER A 119 5.28 3.85 -8.17
C SER A 119 5.76 2.66 -9.00
N PRO A 120 4.83 2.02 -9.75
CA PRO A 120 5.16 0.92 -10.64
C PRO A 120 5.93 1.41 -11.87
N ILE A 121 6.73 0.54 -12.49
CA ILE A 121 7.56 0.87 -13.66
C ILE A 121 6.84 0.51 -14.96
N ILE A 122 6.29 -0.70 -15.06
CA ILE A 122 5.62 -1.25 -16.25
C ILE A 122 4.10 -1.20 -16.10
N LEU A 123 3.57 -1.55 -14.91
CA LEU A 123 2.14 -1.69 -14.67
C LEU A 123 1.44 -0.38 -14.27
N THR A 124 1.99 0.78 -14.62
CA THR A 124 1.39 2.10 -14.31
C THR A 124 -0.06 2.23 -14.79
N ALA A 125 -0.37 1.79 -16.00
CA ALA A 125 -1.74 1.88 -16.52
C ALA A 125 -2.75 1.01 -15.74
N VAL A 126 -2.29 -0.09 -15.14
CA VAL A 126 -3.15 -1.04 -14.40
C VAL A 126 -3.23 -0.64 -12.92
N LEU A 127 -2.08 -0.40 -12.29
CA LEU A 127 -1.94 -0.10 -10.87
C LEU A 127 -2.11 1.38 -10.54
N CYS A 128 -2.23 2.26 -11.53
CA CYS A 128 -2.44 3.69 -11.32
C CYS A 128 -3.44 4.29 -12.32
N ALA A 129 -4.46 3.53 -12.74
CA ALA A 129 -5.42 3.96 -13.76
C ALA A 129 -6.02 5.36 -13.51
N ASN A 130 -6.31 5.69 -12.25
CA ASN A 130 -6.81 7.01 -11.84
C ASN A 130 -5.87 7.73 -10.86
N SER A 131 -5.24 6.98 -9.95
CA SER A 131 -4.26 7.53 -9.01
C SER A 131 -3.34 6.42 -8.53
N CYS A 132 -2.08 6.77 -8.24
CA CYS A 132 -1.12 5.87 -7.63
C CYS A 132 -1.19 5.84 -6.08
N SER A 133 -2.19 6.51 -5.49
CA SER A 133 -2.33 6.63 -4.03
C SER A 133 -3.61 5.94 -3.59
N TYR A 134 -3.46 4.98 -2.68
CA TYR A 134 -4.53 4.16 -2.15
C TYR A 134 -4.78 4.49 -0.69
N THR A 135 -6.04 4.77 -0.35
CA THR A 135 -6.44 5.06 1.02
C THR A 135 -6.99 3.79 1.65
N LEU A 136 -6.35 3.34 2.72
CA LEU A 136 -6.79 2.19 3.52
C LEU A 136 -7.52 2.72 4.75
N SER A 137 -8.70 2.18 5.04
CA SER A 137 -9.46 2.50 6.25
C SER A 137 -9.31 1.38 7.27
N TYR A 138 -9.24 1.78 8.54
CA TYR A 138 -9.28 0.90 9.69
C TYR A 138 -10.38 1.34 10.65
N SER A 139 -11.08 0.38 11.22
CA SER A 139 -12.09 0.61 12.24
C SER A 139 -12.06 -0.50 13.28
N GLU A 140 -12.09 -0.14 14.55
CA GLU A 140 -12.14 -1.10 15.64
C GLU A 140 -12.92 -0.54 16.83
N ARG A 141 -13.34 -1.43 17.74
CA ARG A 141 -14.05 -1.07 18.97
C ARG A 141 -13.07 -0.70 20.07
N PHE A 142 -13.47 0.22 20.94
CA PHE A 142 -12.87 0.31 22.28
C PHE A 142 -13.30 -0.94 23.08
N GLN A 143 -12.35 -1.53 23.82
CA GLN A 143 -12.63 -2.65 24.74
C GLN A 143 -13.43 -2.20 25.96
#